data_AF-A0A2H9PEQ6-F1
#
_entry.id   AF-A0A2H9PEQ6-F1
#
_cell.length_a   1.000
_cell.length_b   1.000
_cell.length_c   1.000
_cell.angle_alpha   90.00
_cell.angle_beta   90.00
_cell.angle_gamma   90.00
#
_symmetry.space_group_name_H-M   'P 1'
#
loop_
_entity.id
_entity.type
_entity.pdbx_description
1 polymer ?
#
loop_
_entity_poly.entity_id
_entity_poly.type
_entity_poly.pdbx_seq_one_letter_code
_entity_poly.pdbx_strand_id
1 'polypeptide(L)'
;MNTTEKFEEDIEFFDREAEKEEIMRILRAKPQLINFIYGPINSGKTTLITNLIENLSENYVVFYINIRGKLIKEYGGFTRVLFKVKKKEISEKLSEKGKKAAKTGAILFGRYLAGIPVEKDMLDGFLETKSSDDVFEFLEEYFLKISETKIPILIIDELQVIGD
;
A
#
# COMPACT_ATOMS: atom_id res chain seq x y z
N MET A 1 -1.52 -23.02 13.49
CA MET A 1 -2.75 -23.65 12.97
C MET A 1 -2.76 -23.48 11.46
N ASN A 2 -2.81 -24.59 10.73
CA ASN A 2 -3.01 -24.61 9.28
C ASN A 2 -4.45 -24.19 8.99
N THR A 3 -4.66 -22.99 8.44
CA THR A 3 -5.96 -22.55 7.93
C THR A 3 -5.92 -22.51 6.42
N THR A 4 -5.82 -23.68 5.80
CA THR A 4 -6.30 -23.89 4.44
C THR A 4 -7.64 -24.60 4.55
N GLU A 5 -8.65 -23.86 5.04
CA GLU A 5 -10.03 -24.22 4.74
C GLU A 5 -10.24 -23.82 3.28
N LYS A 6 -10.44 -24.82 2.42
CA LYS A 6 -10.96 -24.61 1.08
C LYS A 6 -12.41 -24.15 1.25
N PHE A 7 -12.68 -22.90 0.88
CA PHE A 7 -14.05 -22.40 0.78
C PHE A 7 -14.83 -23.24 -0.24
N GLU A 8 -16.10 -23.54 0.04
CA GLU A 8 -16.96 -24.38 -0.82
C GLU A 8 -17.31 -23.71 -2.16
N GLU A 9 -17.23 -22.39 -2.24
CA GLU A 9 -17.41 -21.62 -3.47
C GLU A 9 -16.37 -20.48 -3.54
N ASP A 10 -15.71 -20.36 -4.69
CA ASP A 10 -14.86 -19.20 -5.02
C ASP A 10 -15.81 -18.12 -5.59
N ILE A 11 -16.26 -17.20 -4.74
CA ILE A 11 -17.16 -16.12 -5.16
C ILE A 11 -16.36 -15.19 -6.07
N GLU A 12 -16.67 -15.22 -7.36
CA GLU A 12 -16.10 -14.29 -8.34
C GLU A 12 -16.40 -12.84 -7.91
N PHE A 13 -15.43 -11.95 -8.09
CA PHE A 13 -15.60 -10.53 -7.80
C PHE A 13 -16.62 -9.93 -8.78
N PHE A 14 -17.89 -9.98 -8.42
CA PHE A 14 -19.01 -9.71 -9.31
C PHE A 14 -19.43 -8.22 -9.27
N ASP A 15 -19.67 -7.65 -10.46
CA ASP A 15 -20.38 -6.39 -10.70
C ASP A 15 -19.80 -5.13 -10.02
N ARG A 16 -18.60 -4.71 -10.45
CA ARG A 16 -17.91 -3.48 -9.99
C ARG A 16 -17.12 -2.73 -11.07
N GLU A 17 -17.40 -3.03 -12.34
CA GLU A 17 -16.62 -2.49 -13.46
C GLU A 17 -16.81 -0.98 -13.60
N ALA A 18 -17.98 -0.46 -13.24
CA ALA A 18 -18.25 0.97 -13.22
C ALA A 18 -17.35 1.70 -12.20
N GLU A 19 -17.25 1.18 -10.97
CA GLU A 19 -16.39 1.77 -9.94
C GLU A 19 -14.90 1.62 -10.29
N LYS A 20 -14.48 0.49 -10.85
CA LYS A 20 -13.09 0.31 -11.33
C LYS A 20 -12.75 1.35 -12.39
N GLU A 21 -13.61 1.53 -13.40
CA GLU A 21 -13.38 2.51 -14.46
C GLU A 21 -13.38 3.95 -13.92
N GLU A 22 -14.19 4.26 -12.90
CA GLU A 22 -14.14 5.55 -12.24
C GLU A 22 -12.80 5.80 -11.54
N ILE A 23 -12.33 4.84 -10.75
CA ILE A 23 -11.02 4.94 -10.10
C ILE A 23 -9.91 5.03 -11.16
N MET A 24 -9.99 4.27 -12.26
CA MET A 24 -9.03 4.35 -13.36
C MET A 24 -9.03 5.71 -14.06
N ARG A 25 -10.20 6.34 -14.25
CA ARG A 25 -10.28 7.70 -14.79
C ARG A 25 -9.54 8.69 -13.89
N ILE A 26 -9.71 8.56 -12.57
CA ILE A 26 -8.99 9.37 -11.57
C ILE A 26 -7.48 9.14 -11.69
N LEU A 27 -7.03 7.88 -11.73
CA LEU A 27 -5.61 7.52 -11.81
C LEU A 27 -4.93 7.90 -13.14
N ARG A 28 -5.70 8.09 -14.21
CA ARG A 28 -5.21 8.55 -15.52
C ARG A 28 -5.16 10.07 -15.64
N ALA A 29 -5.88 10.79 -14.77
CA ALA A 29 -5.87 12.24 -14.75
C ALA A 29 -4.63 12.78 -14.02
N LYS A 30 -4.31 14.06 -14.26
CA LYS A 30 -3.26 14.74 -13.47
C LYS A 30 -3.69 14.74 -11.99
N PRO A 31 -2.82 14.35 -11.04
CA PRO A 31 -3.14 14.43 -9.62
C PRO A 31 -3.47 15.86 -9.22
N GLN A 32 -4.72 16.10 -8.80
CA GLN A 32 -5.21 17.41 -8.38
C GLN A 32 -6.04 17.36 -7.09
N LEU A 33 -6.45 16.16 -6.66
CA LEU A 33 -7.42 15.96 -5.58
C LEU A 33 -7.01 14.79 -4.69
N ILE A 34 -7.36 14.87 -3.41
CA ILE A 34 -7.41 13.73 -2.50
C ILE A 34 -8.76 13.04 -2.71
N ASN A 35 -8.73 11.75 -3.04
CA ASN A 35 -9.93 10.99 -3.36
C ASN A 35 -10.33 10.11 -2.16
N PHE A 36 -11.59 10.21 -1.76
CA PHE A 36 -12.15 9.40 -0.68
C PHE A 36 -13.05 8.32 -1.24
N ILE A 37 -12.81 7.07 -0.86
CA ILE A 37 -13.65 5.94 -1.20
C ILE A 37 -14.38 5.50 0.08
N TYR A 38 -15.68 5.76 0.12
CA TYR A 38 -16.52 5.53 1.30
C TYR A 38 -17.72 4.65 0.98
N GLY A 39 -18.34 4.11 2.03
CA GLY A 39 -19.49 3.21 1.92
C GLY A 39 -19.64 2.35 3.18
N PRO A 40 -20.76 1.62 3.33
CA PRO A 40 -21.04 0.80 4.51
C PRO A 40 -19.92 -0.18 4.88
N ILE A 41 -19.81 -0.53 6.16
CA ILE A 41 -18.92 -1.61 6.60
C ILE A 41 -19.28 -2.89 5.84
N ASN A 42 -18.28 -3.66 5.42
CA ASN A 42 -18.42 -4.88 4.63
C ASN A 42 -19.00 -4.71 3.21
N SER A 43 -19.07 -3.49 2.67
CA SER A 43 -19.52 -3.25 1.29
C SER A 43 -18.49 -3.62 0.21
N GLY A 44 -17.43 -4.36 0.54
CA GLY A 44 -16.40 -4.81 -0.41
C GLY A 44 -15.38 -3.75 -0.87
N LYS A 45 -15.27 -2.59 -0.20
CA LYS A 45 -14.33 -1.51 -0.59
C LYS A 45 -12.87 -1.98 -0.67
N THR A 46 -12.37 -2.61 0.40
CA THR A 46 -11.01 -3.15 0.42
C THR A 46 -10.81 -4.15 -0.72
N THR A 47 -11.78 -5.06 -0.93
CA THR A 47 -11.74 -6.05 -2.03
C THR A 47 -11.69 -5.40 -3.41
N LEU A 48 -12.48 -4.34 -3.64
CA LEU A 48 -12.46 -3.57 -4.88
C LEU A 48 -11.07 -2.98 -5.14
N ILE A 49 -10.48 -2.36 -4.12
CA ILE A 49 -9.18 -1.70 -4.25
C ILE A 49 -8.07 -2.73 -4.46
N THR A 50 -8.05 -3.83 -3.71
CA THR A 50 -7.05 -4.88 -3.89
C THR A 50 -7.16 -5.52 -5.26
N ASN A 51 -8.39 -5.80 -5.73
CA ASN A 51 -8.61 -6.34 -7.08
C ASN A 51 -8.16 -5.35 -8.17
N LEU A 52 -8.43 -4.06 -8.01
CA LEU A 52 -7.96 -3.04 -8.94
C LEU A 52 -6.42 -3.02 -9.00
N ILE A 53 -5.75 -3.00 -7.84
CA ILE A 53 -4.28 -2.99 -7.75
C ILE A 53 -3.65 -4.18 -8.47
N GLU A 54 -4.21 -5.37 -8.30
CA GLU A 54 -3.74 -6.60 -8.95
C GLU A 54 -3.80 -6.52 -10.48
N ASN A 55 -4.74 -5.73 -11.01
CA ASN A 55 -4.96 -5.53 -12.45
C ASN A 55 -4.33 -4.25 -13.00
N LEU A 56 -3.63 -3.46 -12.18
CA LEU A 56 -2.93 -2.26 -12.66
C LEU A 56 -1.76 -2.62 -13.58
N SER A 57 -1.55 -1.77 -14.59
CA SER A 57 -0.38 -1.88 -15.47
C SER A 57 0.93 -1.65 -14.71
N GLU A 58 2.04 -2.10 -15.29
CA GLU A 58 3.38 -1.96 -14.69
C GLU A 58 3.84 -0.50 -14.54
N ASN A 59 3.13 0.45 -15.13
CA ASN A 59 3.44 1.87 -15.01
C ASN A 59 3.07 2.43 -13.64
N TYR A 60 2.27 1.73 -12.84
CA TYR A 60 1.88 2.17 -11.51
C TYR A 60 2.74 1.52 -10.42
N VAL A 61 3.05 2.29 -9.37
CA VAL A 61 3.68 1.80 -8.14
C VAL A 61 2.77 2.16 -6.98
N VAL A 62 2.27 1.16 -6.25
CA VAL A 62 1.26 1.36 -5.22
C VAL A 62 1.87 1.24 -3.82
N PHE A 63 1.55 2.18 -2.95
CA PHE A 63 1.85 2.17 -1.54
C PHE A 63 0.54 2.01 -0.78
N TYR A 64 0.34 0.84 -0.18
CA TYR A 64 -0.89 0.51 0.52
C TYR A 64 -0.65 0.52 2.03
N ILE A 65 -1.13 1.57 2.69
CA ILE A 65 -1.01 1.76 4.13
C ILE A 65 -2.32 1.35 4.78
N ASN A 66 -2.35 0.13 5.30
CA ASN A 66 -3.50 -0.34 6.08
C ASN A 66 -3.37 0.12 7.53
N ILE A 67 -4.31 0.93 8.02
CA ILE A 67 -4.36 1.35 9.42
C ILE A 67 -5.45 0.65 10.22
N ARG A 68 -6.24 -0.24 9.61
CA ARG A 68 -7.27 -1.03 10.30
C ARG A 68 -6.65 -1.80 11.46
N GLY A 69 -7.27 -1.66 12.64
CA GLY A 69 -6.82 -2.33 13.86
C GLY A 69 -5.47 -1.86 14.41
N LYS A 70 -4.87 -0.79 13.85
CA LYS A 70 -3.67 -0.16 14.40
C LYS A 70 -4.08 1.02 15.26
N LEU A 71 -3.66 1.05 16.52
CA LEU A 71 -3.95 2.17 17.41
C LEU A 71 -2.88 3.26 17.23
N ILE A 72 -3.24 4.34 16.53
CA ILE A 72 -2.35 5.48 16.27
C ILE A 72 -2.73 6.61 17.23
N LYS A 73 -1.91 6.84 18.26
CA LYS A 73 -2.15 7.87 19.29
C LYS A 73 -1.37 9.16 19.08
N GLU A 74 -0.27 9.08 18.35
CA GLU A 74 0.71 10.16 18.24
C GLU A 74 1.48 10.04 16.92
N TYR A 75 2.19 11.12 16.57
CA TYR A 75 2.97 11.24 15.33
C TYR A 75 3.91 10.05 15.10
N GLY A 76 4.68 9.64 16.12
CA GLY A 76 5.59 8.50 15.98
C GLY A 76 4.88 7.17 15.68
N GLY A 77 3.66 6.99 16.18
CA GLY A 77 2.81 5.85 15.84
C GLY A 77 2.42 5.86 14.35
N PHE A 78 2.05 7.03 13.83
CA PHE A 78 1.73 7.21 12.41
C PHE A 78 2.96 6.95 11.52
N THR A 79 4.12 7.51 11.86
CA THR A 79 5.40 7.30 11.15
C THR A 79 5.75 5.82 11.04
N ARG A 80 5.60 5.05 12.12
CA ARG A 80 5.84 3.58 12.10
C ARG A 80 4.87 2.83 11.20
N VAL A 81 3.67 3.34 11.00
CA VAL A 81 2.65 2.72 10.14
C VAL A 81 2.87 3.04 8.68
N LEU A 82 3.37 4.24 8.37
CA LEU A 82 3.72 4.65 7.02
C LEU A 82 4.87 3.85 6.43
N PHE A 83 5.89 3.52 7.23
CA PHE A 83 7.14 2.99 6.72
C PHE A 83 7.34 1.48 6.94
N LYS A 84 8.07 0.85 6.02
CA LYS A 84 8.53 -0.53 6.09
C LYS A 84 10.05 -0.57 6.01
N VAL A 85 10.70 -0.96 7.10
CA VAL A 85 12.16 -1.11 7.13
C VAL A 85 12.59 -2.20 6.15
N LYS A 86 13.49 -1.86 5.23
CA LYS A 86 14.09 -2.83 4.30
C LYS A 86 14.89 -3.86 5.09
N LYS A 87 14.56 -5.13 4.95
CA LYS A 87 15.37 -6.24 5.49
C LYS A 87 16.31 -6.74 4.42
N LYS A 88 17.62 -6.73 4.69
CA LYS A 88 18.69 -7.15 3.75
C LYS A 88 18.61 -8.61 3.27
N GLU A 89 17.74 -9.46 3.83
CA GLU A 89 17.82 -10.93 3.66
C GLU A 89 16.72 -11.61 2.83
N ILE A 90 15.72 -10.90 2.30
CA ILE A 90 14.60 -11.57 1.59
C ILE A 90 14.93 -11.87 0.11
N SER A 91 16.04 -11.39 -0.43
CA SER A 91 16.42 -11.61 -1.84
C SER A 91 17.10 -12.96 -2.13
N GLU A 92 17.57 -13.71 -1.12
CA GLU A 92 18.43 -14.90 -1.37
C GLU A 92 17.76 -16.26 -1.14
N LYS A 93 16.51 -16.33 -0.63
CA LYS A 93 15.83 -17.61 -0.33
C LYS A 93 14.56 -17.87 -1.14
N LEU A 94 14.54 -17.51 -2.41
CA LEU A 94 13.57 -18.08 -3.36
C LEU A 94 14.23 -19.27 -4.07
N SER A 95 14.27 -20.41 -3.36
CA SER A 95 14.68 -21.69 -3.95
C SER A 95 13.77 -22.05 -5.13
N GLU A 96 14.32 -22.77 -6.09
CA GLU A 96 13.82 -22.93 -7.45
C GLU A 96 12.42 -23.54 -7.61
N LYS A 97 11.75 -23.93 -6.53
CA LYS A 97 10.35 -24.40 -6.54
C LYS A 97 9.30 -23.29 -6.41
N GLY A 98 9.71 -22.03 -6.21
CA GLY A 98 8.80 -20.88 -6.10
C GLY A 98 8.45 -20.17 -7.42
N LYS A 99 9.12 -20.46 -8.53
CA LYS A 99 9.13 -19.58 -9.74
C LYS A 99 7.76 -19.31 -10.41
N LYS A 100 6.72 -20.12 -10.18
CA LYS A 100 5.35 -19.85 -10.69
C LYS A 100 4.46 -19.08 -9.71
N ALA A 101 4.52 -19.36 -8.41
CA ALA A 101 3.75 -18.64 -7.38
C ALA A 101 4.43 -17.30 -6.97
N ALA A 102 5.76 -17.26 -7.02
CA ALA A 102 6.56 -16.07 -6.77
C ALA A 102 6.53 -15.09 -7.95
N LYS A 103 6.13 -15.48 -9.17
CA LYS A 103 5.98 -14.49 -10.23
C LYS A 103 4.78 -13.59 -9.93
N THR A 104 3.62 -14.14 -9.56
CA THR A 104 2.47 -13.33 -9.11
C THR A 104 2.73 -12.70 -7.74
N GLY A 105 3.25 -13.47 -6.76
CA GLY A 105 3.53 -12.97 -5.41
C GLY A 105 4.66 -11.94 -5.31
N ALA A 106 5.79 -12.12 -6.00
CA ALA A 106 6.91 -11.16 -5.99
C ALA A 106 6.66 -9.96 -6.91
N ILE A 107 5.81 -10.11 -7.94
CA ILE A 107 5.27 -8.95 -8.67
C ILE A 107 4.29 -8.18 -7.77
N LEU A 108 3.46 -8.85 -6.99
CA LEU A 108 2.63 -8.22 -5.96
C LEU A 108 3.48 -7.50 -4.90
N PHE A 109 4.50 -8.15 -4.33
CA PHE A 109 5.44 -7.53 -3.39
C PHE A 109 6.35 -6.44 -4.01
N GLY A 110 6.55 -6.46 -5.33
CA GLY A 110 7.32 -5.44 -6.06
C GLY A 110 6.46 -4.26 -6.56
N ARG A 111 5.14 -4.47 -6.75
CA ARG A 111 4.19 -3.48 -7.26
C ARG A 111 3.35 -2.80 -6.17
N TYR A 112 3.03 -3.51 -5.08
CA TYR A 112 2.44 -2.93 -3.88
C TYR A 112 3.36 -3.12 -2.67
N LEU A 113 3.62 -2.03 -1.95
CA LEU A 113 4.36 -2.09 -0.69
C LEU A 113 3.42 -1.82 0.48
N ALA A 114 3.36 -2.77 1.41
CA ALA A 114 2.69 -2.60 2.70
C ALA A 114 3.54 -1.69 3.61
N GLY A 115 3.55 -0.40 3.29
CA GLY A 115 4.46 0.59 3.86
C GLY A 115 5.51 1.07 2.85
N ILE A 116 5.97 2.30 3.03
CA ILE A 116 6.97 2.97 2.20
C ILE A 116 8.36 2.48 2.62
N PRO A 117 9.19 2.00 1.69
CA PRO A 117 10.43 1.30 2.06
C PRO A 117 11.48 2.31 2.53
N VAL A 118 12.02 2.08 3.72
CA VAL A 118 12.99 2.99 4.35
C VAL A 118 14.14 2.19 4.95
N GLU A 119 15.32 2.81 5.05
CA GLU A 119 16.41 2.25 5.85
C GLU A 119 16.11 2.42 7.35
N LYS A 120 16.73 1.57 8.18
CA LYS A 120 16.42 1.56 9.62
C LYS A 120 16.84 2.86 10.30
N ASP A 121 18.05 3.32 10.00
CA ASP A 121 18.63 4.58 10.50
C ASP A 121 17.75 5.79 10.15
N MET A 122 17.23 5.85 8.93
CA MET A 122 16.31 6.91 8.51
C MET A 122 14.96 6.85 9.26
N LEU A 123 14.40 5.66 9.48
CA LEU A 123 13.20 5.53 10.31
C LEU A 123 13.45 5.94 11.77
N ASP A 124 14.60 5.55 12.32
CA ASP A 124 14.98 5.92 13.68
C ASP A 124 15.10 7.45 13.77
N GLY A 125 15.71 8.12 12.77
CA GLY A 125 15.77 9.58 12.64
C GLY A 125 14.40 10.25 12.64
N PHE A 126 13.45 9.79 11.82
CA PHE A 126 12.07 10.32 11.79
C PHE A 126 11.31 10.25 13.12
N LEU A 127 11.75 9.39 14.04
CA LEU A 127 11.12 9.18 15.33
C LEU A 127 11.80 9.97 16.46
N GLU A 128 12.93 10.62 16.20
CA GLU A 128 13.62 11.43 17.19
C GLU A 128 12.91 12.77 17.41
N THR A 129 12.76 13.15 18.68
CA THR A 129 12.03 14.38 19.11
C THR A 129 12.72 15.68 18.74
N LYS A 130 13.98 15.63 18.31
CA LYS A 130 14.78 16.77 17.82
C LYS A 130 15.22 16.60 16.36
N SER A 131 14.60 15.67 15.63
CA SER A 131 14.95 15.46 14.23
C SER A 131 14.67 16.71 13.40
N SER A 132 15.61 17.01 12.51
CA SER A 132 15.41 17.96 11.40
C SER A 132 14.68 17.32 10.23
N ASP A 133 14.49 16.00 10.27
CA ASP A 133 14.08 15.20 9.12
C ASP A 133 12.55 15.17 9.06
N ASP A 134 11.99 15.94 8.13
CA ASP A 134 10.56 15.98 7.88
C ASP A 134 10.13 14.75 7.07
N VAL A 135 9.26 13.92 7.65
CA VAL A 135 8.67 12.75 6.99
C VAL A 135 7.96 13.14 5.71
N PHE A 136 7.27 14.28 5.69
CA PHE A 136 6.53 14.73 4.52
C PHE A 136 7.47 15.20 3.41
N GLU A 137 8.54 15.92 3.74
CA GLU A 137 9.58 16.31 2.77
C GLU A 137 10.22 15.07 2.13
N PHE A 138 10.57 14.07 2.93
CA PHE A 138 11.05 12.79 2.41
C PHE A 138 10.03 12.14 1.47
N LEU A 139 8.74 12.09 1.85
CA LEU A 139 7.70 11.49 1.02
C LEU A 139 7.51 12.22 -0.31
N GLU A 140 7.57 13.55 -0.30
CA GLU A 140 7.50 14.37 -1.51
C GLU A 140 8.64 14.06 -2.45
N GLU A 141 9.89 14.13 -1.97
CA GLU A 141 11.07 13.79 -2.78
C GLU A 141 11.03 12.36 -3.30
N TYR A 142 10.63 11.42 -2.45
CA TYR A 142 10.54 10.00 -2.78
C TYR A 142 9.51 9.74 -3.89
N PHE A 143 8.32 10.33 -3.80
CA PHE A 143 7.30 10.19 -4.84
C PHE A 143 7.63 10.96 -6.10
N LEU A 144 8.24 12.14 -6.00
CA LEU A 144 8.75 12.88 -7.16
C LEU A 144 9.76 12.04 -7.92
N LYS A 145 10.69 11.36 -7.23
CA LYS A 145 11.67 10.50 -7.88
C LYS A 145 11.04 9.32 -8.62
N ILE A 146 10.02 8.68 -8.03
CA ILE A 146 9.26 7.61 -8.69
C ILE A 146 8.51 8.15 -9.91
N SER A 147 7.95 9.37 -9.80
CA SER A 147 7.16 10.03 -10.85
C SER A 147 7.92 10.25 -12.16
N GLU A 148 9.27 10.28 -12.10
CA GLU A 148 10.12 10.37 -13.29
C GLU A 148 9.96 9.16 -14.23
N THR A 149 9.56 8.00 -13.72
CA THR A 149 9.50 6.74 -14.50
C THR A 149 8.18 5.97 -14.37
N LYS A 150 7.43 6.20 -13.29
CA LYS A 150 6.22 5.46 -12.92
C LYS A 150 5.20 6.41 -12.29
N ILE A 151 3.96 5.96 -12.14
CA ILE A 151 2.88 6.70 -11.47
C ILE A 151 2.77 6.19 -10.04
N PRO A 152 3.23 6.95 -9.02
CA PRO A 152 3.05 6.57 -7.63
C PRO A 152 1.58 6.73 -7.20
N ILE A 153 1.05 5.75 -6.47
CA ILE A 153 -0.28 5.81 -5.86
C ILE A 153 -0.12 5.53 -4.36
N LEU A 154 -0.52 6.48 -3.52
CA LEU A 154 -0.63 6.26 -2.08
C LEU A 154 -2.09 5.97 -1.73
N ILE A 155 -2.33 4.82 -1.11
CA ILE A 155 -3.63 4.40 -0.61
C ILE A 155 -3.52 4.24 0.90
N ILE A 156 -4.36 4.95 1.63
CA ILE A 156 -4.50 4.80 3.08
C ILE A 156 -5.86 4.12 3.32
N ASP A 157 -5.84 2.86 3.72
CA ASP A 157 -7.06 2.11 4.02
C ASP A 157 -7.46 2.34 5.47
N GLU A 158 -8.64 2.93 5.62
CA GLU A 158 -9.20 3.47 6.86
C GLU A 158 -8.54 4.78 7.27
N LEU A 159 -9.32 5.71 7.82
CA LEU A 159 -8.82 6.90 8.50
C LEU A 159 -9.34 6.81 9.94
N GLN A 160 -8.42 6.84 10.90
CA GLN A 160 -8.78 6.94 12.30
C GLN A 160 -8.73 8.41 12.69
N VAL A 161 -9.79 8.89 13.33
CA VAL A 161 -9.74 10.17 14.02
C VAL A 161 -8.79 9.99 15.21
N ILE A 162 -7.68 10.71 15.18
CA ILE A 162 -6.82 10.86 16.36
C ILE A 162 -7.58 11.83 17.26
N GLY A 163 -8.10 11.34 18.38
CA GLY A 163 -8.75 12.18 19.38
C GLY A 163 -7.72 13.01 20.14
N ASP A 164 -8.12 14.22 20.54
CA ASP A 164 -7.36 15.11 21.43
C ASP A 164 -7.07 14.48 22.80
#